data_AF-A0A9E3IF07-F1
#
_entry.id   AF-A0A9E3IF07-F1
#
_cell.length_a   1.000
_cell.length_b   1.000
_cell.length_c   1.000
_cell.angle_alpha   90.00
_cell.angle_beta   90.00
_cell.angle_gamma   90.00
#
_symmetry.space_group_name_H-M   'P 1'
#
loop_
_entity.id
_entity.type
_entity.pdbx_description
1 polymer ?
#
loop_
_entity_poly.entity_id
_entity_poly.type
_entity_poly.pdbx_seq_one_letter_code
_entity_poly.pdbx_strand_id
1 'polypeptide(L)'
;MTEIRVPAHVQPFVTAVGIEKTIDFLLAFGGSYAYLSENPQDRSDVVDAIGRDAAVKIARQVGSGSFRIPTAKPFIAAHLKYNKGLTTNAIARLLHATDVSVRGWLKAGQSTQLDLFG
;
A
#
# COMPACT_ATOMS: atom_id res chain seq x y z
N MET A 1 -16.00 -1.14 10.81
CA MET A 1 -14.77 -1.07 10.00
C MET A 1 -15.19 -1.30 8.56
N THR A 2 -14.97 -0.34 7.66
CA THR A 2 -15.28 -0.54 6.25
C THR A 2 -14.26 -1.51 5.66
N GLU A 3 -14.72 -2.55 4.98
CA GLU A 3 -13.83 -3.51 4.32
C GLU A 3 -13.17 -2.84 3.12
N ILE A 4 -11.84 -2.65 3.17
CA ILE A 4 -11.08 -2.06 2.08
C ILE A 4 -10.69 -3.17 1.12
N ARG A 5 -11.18 -3.08 -0.12
CA ARG A 5 -10.78 -3.99 -1.18
C ARG A 5 -9.29 -3.82 -1.48
N VAL A 6 -8.50 -4.83 -1.15
CA VAL A 6 -7.07 -4.88 -1.47
C VAL A 6 -6.90 -5.20 -2.97
N PRO A 7 -6.17 -4.39 -3.75
CA PRO A 7 -5.87 -4.71 -5.14
C PRO A 7 -5.05 -6.02 -5.24
N ALA A 8 -5.29 -6.82 -6.29
CA ALA A 8 -4.63 -8.12 -6.47
C ALA A 8 -3.08 -8.05 -6.45
N HIS A 9 -2.51 -6.98 -7.00
CA HIS A 9 -1.05 -6.76 -7.01
C HIS A 9 -0.48 -6.26 -5.66
N VAL A 10 -1.34 -5.86 -4.72
CA VAL A 10 -0.98 -5.47 -3.35
C VAL A 10 -1.21 -6.62 -2.37
N GLN A 11 -2.12 -7.54 -2.70
CA GLN A 11 -2.50 -8.67 -1.85
C GLN A 11 -1.31 -9.47 -1.30
N PRO A 12 -0.25 -9.79 -2.07
CA PRO A 12 0.89 -10.53 -1.53
C PRO A 12 1.56 -9.84 -0.34
N PHE A 13 1.70 -8.50 -0.38
CA PHE A 13 2.32 -7.75 0.71
C PHE A 13 1.42 -7.77 1.96
N VAL A 14 0.10 -7.58 1.78
CA VAL A 14 -0.86 -7.63 2.88
C VAL A 14 -0.88 -9.00 3.54
N THR A 15 -0.86 -10.08 2.74
CA THR A 15 -0.78 -11.45 3.25
C THR A 15 0.50 -11.68 4.05
N ALA A 16 1.63 -11.09 3.64
CA ALA A 16 2.92 -11.27 4.31
C ALA A 16 3.03 -10.55 5.66
N VAL A 17 2.59 -9.28 5.74
CA VAL A 17 2.91 -8.41 6.88
C VAL A 17 1.71 -7.66 7.47
N GLY A 18 0.51 -7.88 6.92
CA GLY A 18 -0.69 -7.15 7.29
C GLY A 18 -0.80 -5.78 6.60
N ILE A 19 -1.98 -5.17 6.71
CA ILE A 19 -2.33 -3.93 6.01
C ILE A 19 -1.44 -2.76 6.45
N GLU A 20 -1.24 -2.57 7.74
CA GLU A 20 -0.51 -1.41 8.30
C GLU A 20 0.94 -1.37 7.78
N LYS A 21 1.70 -2.45 7.98
CA LYS A 21 3.08 -2.55 7.49
C LYS A 21 3.17 -2.52 5.97
N THR A 22 2.14 -3.02 5.28
CA THR A 22 2.09 -2.90 3.80
C THR A 22 1.98 -1.45 3.39
N ILE A 23 1.17 -0.64 4.07
CA ILE A 23 1.05 0.78 3.76
C ILE A 23 2.37 1.50 4.02
N ASP A 24 3.03 1.24 5.14
CA ASP A 24 4.35 1.81 5.44
C ASP A 24 5.37 1.46 4.34
N PHE A 25 5.39 0.19 3.92
CA PHE A 25 6.24 -0.29 2.82
C PHE A 25 5.94 0.43 1.49
N LEU A 26 4.66 0.54 1.12
CA LEU A 26 4.25 1.19 -0.13
C LEU A 26 4.48 2.70 -0.10
N LEU A 27 4.36 3.36 1.06
CA LEU A 27 4.71 4.77 1.21
C LEU A 27 6.21 4.99 1.07
N ALA A 28 7.04 4.07 1.57
CA ALA A 28 8.49 4.17 1.49
C ALA A 28 9.05 3.86 0.09
N PHE A 29 8.54 2.83 -0.58
CA PHE A 29 9.13 2.31 -1.83
C PHE A 29 8.21 2.35 -3.05
N GLY A 30 6.94 2.71 -2.89
CA GLY A 30 5.96 2.71 -3.98
C GLY A 30 6.38 3.60 -5.14
N GLY A 31 6.44 3.03 -6.34
CA GLY A 31 6.87 3.77 -7.53
C GLY A 31 8.39 3.85 -7.71
N SER A 32 9.18 3.11 -6.92
CA SER A 32 10.60 2.86 -7.11
C SER A 32 10.90 1.34 -7.20
N TYR A 33 12.17 0.97 -7.25
CA TYR A 33 12.61 -0.42 -7.08
C TYR A 33 13.01 -0.65 -5.62
N ALA A 34 12.71 -1.83 -5.08
CA ALA A 34 13.22 -2.26 -3.78
C ALA A 34 13.87 -3.64 -3.91
N TYR A 35 14.99 -3.83 -3.22
CA TYR A 35 15.66 -5.12 -3.13
C TYR A 35 15.12 -5.91 -1.93
N LEU A 36 14.55 -7.08 -2.19
CA LEU A 36 14.00 -8.00 -1.20
C LEU A 36 14.96 -9.18 -1.02
N SER A 37 15.23 -9.54 0.23
CA SER A 37 16.08 -10.67 0.59
C SER A 37 15.52 -11.39 1.80
N GLU A 38 15.56 -12.72 1.80
CA GLU A 38 15.26 -13.53 2.98
C GLU A 38 16.35 -13.44 4.06
N ASN A 39 17.54 -12.96 3.70
CA ASN A 39 18.66 -12.70 4.61
C ASN A 39 19.15 -11.26 4.42
N PRO A 40 18.39 -10.24 4.85
CA PRO A 40 18.75 -8.85 4.62
C PRO A 40 19.93 -8.44 5.50
N GLN A 41 20.83 -7.62 4.95
CA GLN A 41 21.92 -7.00 5.70
C GLN A 41 21.38 -5.88 6.59
N ASP A 42 22.14 -5.48 7.62
CA ASP A 42 21.73 -4.40 8.53
C ASP A 42 21.54 -3.05 7.83
N ARG A 43 22.18 -2.83 6.68
CA ARG A 43 22.06 -1.63 5.83
C ARG A 43 20.94 -1.70 4.78
N SER A 44 19.93 -2.54 4.98
CA SER A 44 18.85 -2.72 4.01
C SER A 44 17.77 -1.66 4.23
N ASP A 45 17.53 -0.80 3.23
CA ASP A 45 16.48 0.22 3.29
C ASP A 45 15.11 -0.37 3.68
N VAL A 46 14.80 -1.58 3.20
CA VAL A 46 13.54 -2.27 3.52
C VAL A 46 13.48 -2.67 4.99
N VAL A 47 14.61 -3.08 5.58
CA VAL A 47 14.69 -3.36 7.02
C VAL A 47 14.50 -2.08 7.83
N ASP A 48 15.08 -0.97 7.40
CA ASP A 48 14.93 0.32 8.08
C ASP A 48 13.47 0.82 8.05
N ALA A 49 12.76 0.58 6.93
CA ALA A 49 11.39 1.03 6.75
C ALA A 49 10.35 0.22 7.53
N ILE A 50 10.44 -1.11 7.54
CA ILE A 50 9.38 -1.99 8.09
C ILE A 50 9.85 -3.02 9.12
N GLY A 51 11.15 -3.06 9.39
CA GLY A 51 11.81 -4.01 10.28
C GLY A 51 12.19 -5.33 9.60
N ARG A 52 13.17 -6.01 10.19
CA ARG A 52 13.78 -7.26 9.67
C ARG A 52 12.76 -8.38 9.45
N ASP A 53 11.91 -8.65 10.44
CA ASP A 53 10.91 -9.73 10.36
C ASP A 53 9.92 -9.49 9.19
N ALA A 54 9.49 -8.25 9.01
CA ALA A 54 8.57 -7.89 7.93
C ALA A 54 9.24 -7.99 6.56
N ALA A 55 10.49 -7.52 6.44
CA ALA A 55 11.27 -7.64 5.21
C ALA A 55 11.43 -9.10 4.76
N VAL A 56 11.78 -9.99 5.69
CA VAL A 56 11.93 -11.43 5.41
C VAL A 56 10.60 -12.06 4.99
N LYS A 57 9.49 -11.72 5.66
CA LYS A 57 8.15 -12.22 5.30
C LYS A 57 7.75 -11.79 3.88
N ILE A 58 8.01 -10.55 3.51
CA ILE A 58 7.73 -10.07 2.14
C ILE A 58 8.60 -10.83 1.13
N ALA A 59 9.90 -10.98 1.39
CA ALA A 59 10.80 -11.72 0.50
C ALA A 59 10.38 -13.18 0.30
N ARG A 60 9.91 -13.86 1.36
CA ARG A 60 9.38 -15.22 1.27
C ARG A 60 8.09 -15.32 0.46
N GLN A 61 7.24 -14.30 0.55
CA GLN A 61 5.93 -14.29 -0.11
C GLN A 61 6.01 -13.88 -1.60
N VAL A 62 6.89 -12.92 -1.93
CA VAL A 62 6.99 -12.32 -3.27
C VAL A 62 8.21 -12.82 -4.05
N GLY A 63 9.24 -13.30 -3.35
CA GLY A 63 10.52 -13.72 -3.89
C GLY A 63 11.67 -12.79 -3.47
N SER A 64 12.90 -13.29 -3.58
CA SER A 64 14.13 -12.51 -3.37
C SER A 64 14.60 -11.90 -4.70
N GLY A 65 15.05 -10.65 -4.69
CA GLY A 65 15.49 -9.92 -5.88
C GLY A 65 15.10 -8.44 -5.88
N SER A 66 15.35 -7.77 -7.01
CA SER A 66 14.94 -6.37 -7.21
C SER A 66 13.57 -6.32 -7.89
N PHE A 67 12.60 -5.66 -7.26
CA PHE A 67 11.23 -5.59 -7.74
C PHE A 67 10.75 -4.15 -7.88
N ARG A 68 9.91 -3.91 -8.89
CA ARG A 68 9.17 -2.67 -9.06
C ARG A 68 7.99 -2.65 -8.08
N ILE A 69 8.01 -1.75 -7.10
CA ILE A 69 6.99 -1.72 -6.04
C ILE A 69 5.78 -0.88 -6.49
N PRO A 70 4.54 -1.39 -6.35
CA PRO A 70 3.34 -0.63 -6.72
C PRO A 70 3.16 0.60 -5.83
N THR A 71 2.60 1.68 -6.38
CA THR A 71 2.27 2.89 -5.59
C THR A 71 0.95 2.75 -4.84
N ALA A 72 -0.02 2.04 -5.43
CA ALA A 72 -1.33 1.74 -4.86
C ALA A 72 -2.03 2.93 -4.14
N LYS A 73 -1.85 4.16 -4.63
CA LYS A 73 -2.40 5.38 -4.00
C LYS A 73 -3.91 5.30 -3.69
N PRO A 74 -4.77 4.72 -4.56
CA PRO A 74 -6.19 4.55 -4.22
C PRO A 74 -6.43 3.67 -2.98
N PHE A 75 -5.68 2.58 -2.84
CA PHE A 75 -5.76 1.68 -1.70
C PHE A 75 -5.28 2.37 -0.41
N ILE A 76 -4.13 3.06 -0.47
CA ILE A 76 -3.60 3.81 0.67
C ILE A 76 -4.59 4.92 1.08
N ALA A 77 -5.14 5.66 0.11
CA ALA A 77 -6.13 6.71 0.37
C ALA A 77 -7.38 6.16 1.06
N ALA A 78 -7.90 5.00 0.62
CA ALA A 78 -9.03 4.34 1.25
C ALA A 78 -8.73 3.98 2.71
N HIS A 79 -7.55 3.41 2.99
CA HIS A 79 -7.14 3.09 4.36
C HIS A 79 -7.01 4.31 5.25
N LEU A 80 -6.32 5.35 4.79
CA LEU A 80 -6.18 6.59 5.54
C LEU A 80 -7.54 7.25 5.82
N LYS A 81 -8.48 7.14 4.89
CA LYS A 81 -9.82 7.70 5.04
C LYS A 81 -10.68 6.91 6.03
N TYR A 82 -10.83 5.60 5.81
CA TYR A 82 -11.84 4.80 6.51
C TYR A 82 -11.35 4.15 7.80
N ASN A 83 -10.04 3.89 7.92
CA ASN A 83 -9.45 3.23 9.09
C ASN A 83 -8.75 4.23 10.00
N LYS A 84 -8.11 5.26 9.43
CA LYS A 84 -7.40 6.29 10.20
C LYS A 84 -8.18 7.60 10.35
N GLY A 85 -9.30 7.77 9.63
CA GLY A 85 -10.17 8.95 9.77
C GLY A 85 -9.60 10.25 9.19
N LEU A 86 -8.58 10.21 8.32
CA LEU A 86 -7.98 11.42 7.77
C LEU A 86 -8.94 12.18 6.85
N THR A 87 -8.77 13.50 6.80
CA THR A 87 -9.48 14.35 5.84
C THR A 87 -8.90 14.17 4.43
N THR A 88 -9.70 14.43 3.40
CA THR A 88 -9.24 14.38 1.99
C THR A 88 -8.03 15.28 1.75
N ASN A 89 -7.99 16.46 2.38
CA ASN A 89 -6.86 17.38 2.28
C ASN A 89 -5.60 16.86 2.99
N ALA A 90 -5.75 16.18 4.13
CA ALA A 90 -4.62 15.53 4.79
C ALA A 90 -4.03 14.40 3.93
N ILE A 91 -4.91 13.58 3.33
CA ILE A 91 -4.50 12.51 2.41
C ILE A 91 -3.81 13.09 1.16
N ALA A 92 -4.36 14.16 0.58
CA ALA A 92 -3.80 14.84 -0.57
C ALA A 92 -2.36 15.32 -0.30
N ARG A 93 -2.10 15.92 0.87
CA ARG A 93 -0.76 16.34 1.30
C ARG A 93 0.17 15.15 1.47
N LEU A 94 -0.28 14.09 2.15
CA LEU A 94 0.54 12.91 2.43
C LEU A 94 0.93 12.17 1.15
N LEU A 95 0.00 12.01 0.21
CA LEU A 95 0.22 11.25 -1.02
C LEU A 95 0.73 12.10 -2.19
N HIS A 96 1.00 13.39 -1.95
CA HIS A 96 1.37 14.38 -2.97
C HIS A 96 0.44 14.29 -4.20
N ALA A 97 -0.86 14.46 -3.95
CA ALA A 97 -1.91 14.41 -4.95
C ALA A 97 -2.90 15.56 -4.74
N THR A 98 -3.71 15.85 -5.75
CA THR A 98 -4.81 16.82 -5.60
C THR A 98 -5.96 16.20 -4.81
N ASP A 99 -6.71 17.03 -4.09
CA ASP A 99 -7.94 16.63 -3.40
C ASP A 99 -8.97 16.05 -4.39
N VAL A 100 -9.02 16.57 -5.62
CA VAL A 100 -9.84 16.03 -6.72
C VAL A 100 -9.47 14.58 -7.03
N SER A 101 -8.18 14.26 -7.18
CA SER A 101 -7.71 12.89 -7.42
C SER A 101 -8.07 11.96 -6.25
N VAL A 102 -7.88 12.42 -5.02
CA VAL A 102 -8.23 11.63 -3.82
C VAL A 102 -9.73 11.35 -3.78
N ARG A 103 -10.59 12.35 -4.02
CA ARG A 103 -12.04 12.13 -4.12
C ARG A 103 -12.40 11.13 -5.22
N GLY A 104 -11.75 11.23 -6.38
CA GLY A 104 -11.94 10.30 -7.49
C GLY A 104 -11.63 8.86 -7.10
N TRP A 105 -10.50 8.62 -6.44
CA TRP A 105 -10.10 7.29 -5.96
C TRP A 105 -11.08 6.72 -4.93
N LEU A 106 -11.50 7.55 -3.96
CA LEU A 106 -12.43 7.12 -2.92
C LEU A 106 -13.82 6.79 -3.48
N LYS A 107 -14.27 7.49 -4.53
CA LYS A 107 -15.52 7.19 -5.23
C LYS A 107 -15.42 5.89 -6.03
N ALA A 108 -14.36 5.70 -6.81
CA ALA A 108 -14.16 4.48 -7.59
C ALA A 108 -14.07 3.23 -6.72
N GLY A 109 -13.52 3.33 -5.50
CA GLY A 109 -13.50 2.25 -4.53
C GLY A 109 -14.86 1.91 -3.90
N GLN A 110 -15.85 2.82 -3.99
CA GLN A 110 -17.24 2.60 -3.53
C GLN A 110 -18.12 2.03 -4.65
N SER A 111 -17.83 2.37 -5.91
CA SER A 111 -18.56 1.94 -7.11
C SER A 111 -18.23 0.49 -7.48
N THR A 112 -18.79 -0.51 -6.79
CA THR A 112 -18.93 -1.85 -7.36
C THR A 112 -20.14 -2.60 -6.79
N GLN A 113 -21.35 -2.16 -7.15
CA GLN A 113 -22.52 -3.06 -7.27
C GLN A 113 -23.69 -2.45 -8.06
N LEU A 114 -23.83 -1.12 -8.12
CA LEU A 114 -25.00 -0.46 -8.72
C LEU A 114 -24.90 -0.15 -10.22
N ASP A 115 -23.70 -0.17 -10.81
CA ASP A 115 -23.50 0.23 -12.22
C ASP A 115 -23.64 -0.93 -13.23
N LEU A 116 -23.99 -2.14 -12.79
CA LEU A 116 -24.23 -3.31 -13.67
C LEU A 116 -25.68 -3.39 -14.19
N PHE A 117 -26.54 -2.46 -13.79
CA PHE A 117 -27.97 -2.44 -14.15
C PHE A 117 -28.42 -1.08 -14.72
N GLY A 118 -27.48 -0.26 -15.21
CA GLY A 118 -27.74 1.05 -15.82
C GLY A 118 -27.72 1.02 -17.34
#